data_AF-F0G7U8-F1
#
_entry.id   AF-F0G7U8-F1
#
_cell.length_a   1.000
_cell.length_b   1.000
_cell.length_c   1.000
_cell.angle_alpha   90.00
_cell.angle_beta   90.00
_cell.angle_gamma   90.00
#
_symmetry.space_group_name_H-M   'P 1'
#
loop_
_entity.id
_entity.type
_entity.pdbx_description
1 polymer ?
#
loop_
_entity_poly.entity_id
_entity_poly.type
_entity_poly.pdbx_seq_one_letter_code
_entity_poly.pdbx_strand_id
1 'polypeptide(L)'
;VADAILFAAAHPRRTLFVGGAAKFTSASAYHMPRLFDRVAATLFSRGQRTVRPARPRDDNALYESRHALHEREGMEGPVLRGCAYNAVVQRPKVASAVALTAAALVVAAL
;
A
#
# COMPACT_ATOMS: atom_id res chain seq x y z
N VAL A 1 -2.64 6.55 1.62
CA VAL A 1 -2.86 5.70 2.81
C VAL A 1 -4.09 6.17 3.58
N ALA A 2 -4.09 7.41 4.10
CA ALA A 2 -5.21 7.99 4.83
C ALA A 2 -6.57 7.81 4.14
N ASP A 3 -6.66 8.12 2.83
CA ASP A 3 -7.89 7.92 2.05
C ASP A 3 -8.45 6.49 2.10
N ALA A 4 -7.58 5.47 2.12
CA ALA A 4 -8.02 4.09 2.21
C ALA A 4 -8.58 3.74 3.60
N ILE A 5 -8.00 4.30 4.65
CA ILE A 5 -8.47 4.14 6.02
C ILE A 5 -9.82 4.84 6.19
N LEU A 6 -9.92 6.10 5.76
CA LEU A 6 -11.18 6.86 5.80
C LEU A 6 -12.27 6.17 4.97
N PHE A 7 -11.91 5.66 3.78
CA PHE A 7 -12.84 4.90 2.95
C PHE A 7 -13.34 3.64 3.65
N ALA A 8 -12.47 2.88 4.31
CA ALA A 8 -12.85 1.67 5.05
C ALA A 8 -13.72 1.98 6.28
N ALA A 9 -13.46 3.11 6.95
CA ALA A 9 -14.28 3.58 8.06
C ALA A 9 -15.69 3.98 7.60
N ALA A 10 -15.82 4.65 6.45
CA ALA A 10 -17.11 5.07 5.90
C ALA A 10 -17.87 3.95 5.18
N HIS A 11 -17.18 2.92 4.69
CA HIS A 11 -17.76 1.84 3.90
C HIS A 11 -17.30 0.49 4.45
N PRO A 12 -18.18 -0.25 5.17
CA PRO A 12 -17.83 -1.56 5.68
C PRO A 12 -17.32 -2.49 4.57
N ARG A 13 -16.07 -2.93 4.69
CA ARG A 13 -15.43 -3.89 3.78
C ARG A 13 -14.86 -5.04 4.57
N ARG A 14 -15.10 -6.28 4.11
CA ARG A 14 -14.52 -7.48 4.72
C ARG A 14 -12.99 -7.46 4.73
N THR A 15 -12.40 -6.97 3.64
CA THR A 15 -10.94 -6.86 3.47
C THR A 15 -10.62 -5.66 2.58
N LEU A 16 -9.67 -4.82 2.99
CA LEU A 16 -9.09 -3.77 2.17
C LEU A 16 -7.58 -3.75 2.39
N PHE A 17 -6.80 -3.77 1.32
CA PHE A 17 -5.34 -3.61 1.39
C PHE A 17 -4.99 -2.15 1.14
N VAL A 18 -4.13 -1.58 1.98
CA VAL A 18 -3.73 -0.19 1.85
C VAL A 18 -2.51 -0.12 0.92
N GLY A 19 -2.77 0.06 -0.38
CA GLY A 19 -1.72 0.17 -1.38
C GLY A 19 -1.45 -1.12 -2.16
N GLY A 20 -0.87 -0.98 -3.35
CA GLY A 20 -0.57 -2.11 -4.24
C GLY A 20 0.43 -3.10 -3.64
N ALA A 21 1.45 -2.60 -2.93
CA ALA A 21 2.46 -3.45 -2.28
C ALA A 21 1.86 -4.33 -1.18
N ALA A 22 0.90 -3.81 -0.41
CA ALA A 22 0.20 -4.59 0.62
C ALA A 22 -0.66 -5.70 -0.01
N LYS A 23 -1.38 -5.39 -1.10
CA LYS A 23 -2.15 -6.41 -1.83
C LYS A 23 -1.24 -7.47 -2.45
N PHE A 24 -0.15 -7.05 -3.10
CA PHE A 24 0.82 -7.94 -3.71
C PHE A 24 1.43 -8.88 -2.68
N THR A 25 1.94 -8.34 -1.56
CA THR A 25 2.54 -9.12 -0.48
C THR A 25 1.57 -10.16 0.07
N SER A 26 0.32 -9.76 0.32
CA SER A 26 -0.71 -10.65 0.85
C SER A 26 -1.10 -11.75 -0.13
N ALA A 27 -1.17 -11.43 -1.44
CA ALA A 27 -1.45 -12.42 -2.48
C ALA A 27 -0.28 -13.39 -2.66
N SER A 28 0.95 -12.89 -2.69
CA SER A 28 2.17 -13.69 -2.83
C SER A 28 2.37 -14.64 -1.66
N ALA A 29 2.07 -14.22 -0.44
CA ALA A 29 2.11 -15.10 0.74
C ALA A 29 1.12 -16.27 0.63
N TYR A 30 -0.06 -16.05 0.02
CA TYR A 30 -1.06 -17.10 -0.14
C TYR A 30 -0.77 -18.02 -1.34
N HIS A 31 -0.40 -17.46 -2.48
CA HIS A 31 -0.25 -18.22 -3.74
C HIS A 31 1.15 -18.77 -3.97
N MET A 32 2.19 -18.10 -3.48
CA MET A 32 3.59 -18.43 -3.76
C MET A 32 4.50 -18.22 -2.51
N PRO A 33 4.16 -18.82 -1.35
CA PRO A 33 4.82 -18.51 -0.07
C PRO A 33 6.34 -18.70 -0.12
N ARG A 34 6.81 -19.85 -0.66
CA ARG A 34 8.25 -20.15 -0.71
C ARG A 34 9.05 -19.21 -1.61
N LEU A 35 8.44 -18.72 -2.70
CA LEU A 35 9.09 -17.73 -3.55
C LEU A 35 9.15 -16.38 -2.82
N PHE A 36 8.02 -16.00 -2.23
CA PHE A 36 7.93 -14.77 -1.45
C PHE A 36 8.96 -14.74 -0.32
N ASP A 37 9.12 -15.83 0.44
CA ASP A 37 10.10 -15.92 1.53
C ASP A 37 11.54 -15.70 1.06
N ARG A 38 11.93 -16.30 -0.09
CA ARG A 38 13.27 -16.10 -0.65
C ARG A 38 13.51 -14.65 -1.06
N VAL A 39 12.52 -14.02 -1.68
CA VAL A 39 12.60 -12.61 -2.10
C VAL A 39 12.62 -11.69 -0.87
N ALA A 40 11.76 -11.95 0.10
CA ALA A 40 11.67 -11.16 1.33
C ALA A 40 12.96 -11.24 2.15
N ALA A 41 13.53 -12.44 2.30
CA ALA A 41 14.79 -12.65 3.03
C ALA A 41 15.96 -11.83 2.47
N THR A 42 15.96 -11.55 1.16
CA THR A 42 17.04 -10.82 0.49
C THR A 42 16.77 -9.32 0.39
N LEU A 43 15.52 -8.91 0.14
CA LEU A 43 15.18 -7.52 -0.18
C LEU A 43 14.67 -6.72 1.02
N PHE A 44 13.87 -7.31 1.91
CA PHE A 44 13.13 -6.52 2.92
C PHE A 44 14.06 -5.97 3.99
N SER A 45 15.01 -6.77 4.48
CA SER A 45 15.99 -6.32 5.46
C SER A 45 16.80 -5.13 4.94
N ARG A 46 17.14 -5.09 3.65
CA ARG A 46 17.87 -3.96 3.05
C ARG A 46 16.95 -2.75 2.83
N GLY A 47 15.74 -2.98 2.32
CA GLY A 47 14.79 -1.91 2.00
C GLY A 47 14.23 -1.17 3.23
N GLN A 48 14.20 -1.80 4.40
CA GLN A 48 13.76 -1.15 5.65
C GLN A 48 14.89 -0.45 6.41
N ARG A 49 16.15 -0.60 5.99
CA ARG A 49 17.28 0.06 6.63
C ARG A 49 17.42 1.49 6.13
N THR A 50 17.78 2.37 7.06
CA THR A 50 18.16 3.74 6.77
C THR A 50 19.58 3.98 7.29
N VAL A 51 20.25 4.97 6.70
CA VAL A 51 21.53 5.47 7.21
C VAL A 51 21.35 6.36 8.45
N ARG A 52 20.11 6.78 8.73
CA ARG A 52 19.80 7.55 9.94
C ARG A 52 20.06 6.69 11.19
N PRO A 53 20.84 7.17 12.16
CA PRO A 53 21.11 6.42 13.37
C PRO A 53 19.83 6.21 14.19
N ALA A 54 19.81 5.13 14.99
CA ALA A 54 18.72 4.89 15.93
C ALA A 54 18.67 6.03 16.96
N ARG A 55 17.45 6.48 17.29
CA ARG A 55 17.24 7.49 18.32
C ARG A 55 17.53 6.91 19.73
N PRO A 56 17.89 7.75 20.70
CA PRO A 56 17.99 7.36 22.10
C PRO A 56 16.72 6.65 22.59
N ARG A 57 16.88 5.65 23.47
CA ARG A 57 15.74 4.83 23.93
C ARG A 57 14.74 5.62 24.76
N ASP A 58 15.20 6.60 25.50
CA ASP A 58 14.39 7.56 26.26
C ASP A 58 13.58 8.52 25.37
N ASP A 59 14.01 8.72 24.12
CA ASP A 59 13.31 9.52 23.09
C ASP A 59 12.28 8.72 22.27
N ASN A 60 11.70 7.66 22.86
CA ASN A 60 10.59 6.93 22.26
C ASN A 60 9.23 7.54 22.66
N ALA A 61 8.21 7.35 21.82
CA ALA A 61 6.85 7.83 22.04
C ALA A 61 5.87 6.70 22.48
N LEU A 62 6.37 5.68 23.20
CA LEU A 62 5.56 4.52 23.58
C LEU A 62 4.52 4.84 24.67
N TYR A 63 4.88 5.71 25.62
CA TYR A 63 4.02 6.05 26.77
C TYR A 63 3.42 7.46 26.68
N GLU A 64 4.07 8.37 25.97
CA GLU A 64 3.62 9.75 25.79
C GLU A 64 4.03 10.28 24.41
N SER A 65 3.27 11.23 23.87
CA SER A 65 3.61 11.88 22.61
C SER A 65 4.84 12.77 22.79
N ARG A 66 5.96 12.42 22.15
CA ARG A 66 7.20 13.23 22.20
C ARG A 66 7.47 14.06 20.94
N HIS A 67 6.90 13.65 19.80
CA HIS A 67 7.25 14.19 18.47
C HIS A 67 6.05 14.89 17.85
N ALA A 68 6.31 15.94 17.06
CA ALA A 68 5.29 16.55 16.20
C ALA A 68 4.85 15.57 15.10
N LEU A 69 3.72 15.88 14.45
CA LEU A 69 3.22 15.10 13.32
C LEU A 69 4.28 15.06 12.21
N HIS A 70 4.71 13.85 11.86
CA HIS A 70 5.54 13.62 10.68
C HIS A 70 4.67 13.16 9.51
N GLU A 71 4.56 13.99 8.47
CA GLU A 71 3.97 13.52 7.21
C GLU A 71 4.93 12.52 6.56
N ARG A 72 4.39 11.40 6.05
CA ARG A 72 5.15 10.36 5.35
C ARG A 72 6.32 9.82 6.18
N GLU A 73 6.14 9.71 7.50
CA GLU A 73 7.18 9.23 8.43
C GLU A 73 8.47 10.08 8.41
N GLY A 74 8.41 11.32 7.90
CA GLY A 74 9.61 12.14 7.69
C GLY A 74 10.60 11.51 6.69
N MET A 75 10.10 10.66 5.79
CA MET A 75 10.89 10.05 4.73
C MET A 75 11.29 11.09 3.68
N GLU A 76 12.56 11.11 3.32
CA GLU A 76 13.05 11.86 2.18
C GLU A 76 12.86 11.01 0.92
N GLY A 77 12.23 11.58 -0.11
CA GLY A 77 12.08 10.94 -1.41
C GLY A 77 10.63 10.83 -1.92
N PRO A 78 10.46 10.28 -3.14
CA PRO A 78 9.16 10.15 -3.76
C PRO A 78 8.32 9.10 -3.05
N VAL A 79 7.10 9.49 -2.66
CA VAL A 79 6.10 8.58 -2.08
C VAL A 79 4.87 8.56 -2.97
N LEU A 80 4.49 7.36 -3.42
CA LEU A 80 3.28 7.16 -4.21
C LEU A 80 2.05 7.54 -3.40
N ARG A 81 1.33 8.57 -3.86
CA ARG A 81 0.11 9.06 -3.19
C ARG A 81 -1.08 8.12 -3.39
N GLY A 82 -1.11 7.43 -4.52
CA GLY A 82 -2.19 6.52 -4.90
C GLY A 82 -1.67 5.23 -5.52
N CYS A 83 -2.58 4.27 -5.71
CA CYS A 83 -2.32 3.05 -6.46
C CYS A 83 -3.58 2.61 -7.20
N ALA A 84 -3.39 1.91 -8.32
CA ALA A 84 -4.48 1.41 -9.15
C ALA A 84 -5.41 0.47 -8.38
N TYR A 85 -4.85 -0.40 -7.53
CA TYR A 85 -5.65 -1.32 -6.71
C TYR A 85 -6.70 -0.59 -5.86
N ASN A 86 -6.30 0.43 -5.10
CA ASN A 86 -7.24 1.19 -4.29
C ASN A 86 -8.24 1.94 -5.16
N ALA A 87 -7.82 2.53 -6.27
CA ALA A 87 -8.71 3.24 -7.18
C ALA A 87 -9.84 2.33 -7.70
N VAL A 88 -9.49 1.09 -8.09
CA VAL A 88 -10.46 0.09 -8.56
C VAL A 88 -11.39 -0.36 -7.45
N VAL A 89 -10.85 -0.73 -6.27
CA VAL A 89 -11.65 -1.25 -5.16
C VAL A 89 -12.57 -0.19 -4.55
N GLN A 90 -12.14 1.06 -4.52
CA GLN A 90 -12.93 2.16 -3.97
C GLN A 90 -13.98 2.67 -4.95
N ARG A 91 -13.75 2.55 -6.26
CA ARG A 91 -14.64 3.04 -7.32
C ARG A 91 -15.03 1.92 -8.31
N PRO A 92 -15.69 0.83 -7.84
CA PRO A 92 -15.93 -0.34 -8.67
C PRO A 92 -16.79 -0.03 -9.90
N LYS A 93 -17.79 0.85 -9.79
CA LYS A 93 -18.65 1.25 -10.92
C LYS A 93 -17.85 1.93 -12.04
N VAL A 94 -16.95 2.84 -11.65
CA VAL A 94 -16.10 3.56 -12.61
C VAL A 94 -15.10 2.60 -13.25
N ALA A 95 -14.49 1.72 -12.45
CA ALA A 95 -13.57 0.71 -12.95
C ALA A 95 -14.25 -0.24 -13.96
N SER A 96 -15.47 -0.70 -13.66
CA SER A 96 -16.26 -1.53 -14.57
C SER A 96 -16.61 -0.80 -15.87
N ALA A 97 -17.01 0.48 -15.79
CA ALA A 97 -17.30 1.28 -16.98
C ALA A 97 -16.07 1.42 -17.87
N VAL A 98 -14.91 1.78 -17.30
CA VAL A 98 -13.63 1.89 -18.03
C VAL A 98 -13.25 0.55 -18.69
N ALA A 99 -13.39 -0.56 -17.97
CA ALA A 99 -13.08 -1.88 -18.50
C ALA A 99 -13.99 -2.28 -19.67
N LEU A 100 -15.30 -2.01 -19.56
CA LEU A 100 -16.26 -2.29 -20.63
C LEU A 100 -16.00 -1.42 -21.87
N THR A 101 -15.71 -0.13 -21.69
CA THR A 101 -15.36 0.76 -22.79
C THR A 101 -14.07 0.31 -23.48
N ALA A 102 -13.03 -0.05 -22.72
CA ALA A 102 -11.79 -0.56 -23.26
C ALA A 102 -12.00 -1.87 -24.05
N ALA A 103 -12.79 -2.80 -23.52
CA ALA A 103 -13.12 -4.04 -24.20
C ALA A 103 -13.89 -3.79 -25.52
N ALA A 104 -14.86 -2.89 -25.51
CA ALA A 104 -15.62 -2.52 -26.71
C ALA A 104 -14.72 -1.92 -27.81
N LEU A 105 -13.75 -1.08 -27.44
CA LEU A 105 -12.78 -0.51 -28.39
C LEU A 105 -11.86 -1.57 -28.99
N VAL A 106 -11.40 -2.54 -28.20
CA VAL A 106 -10.59 -3.66 -28.70
C VAL A 106 -11.39 -4.52 -29.67
N VAL A 107 -12.65 -4.83 -29.36
CA VAL A 107 -13.53 -5.60 -30.25
C VAL A 107 -13.83 -4.85 -31.54
N ALA A 108 -14.04 -3.53 -31.48
CA ALA A 108 -14.29 -2.70 -32.67
C ALA A 108 -13.05 -2.50 -33.57
N ALA A 109 -11.84 -2.77 -33.04
CA ALA A 109 -10.58 -2.69 -33.77
C ALA A 109 -10.16 -4.03 -34.43
N LEU A 110 -10.96 -5.09 -34.25
CA LEU A 110 -10.82 -6.41 -34.86
C LEU A 110 -11.66 -6.52 -36.13
#